data_AF-A0A8J6DEE0-F1
#
_entry.id   AF-A0A8J6DEE0-F1
#
_cell.length_a   1.000
_cell.length_b   1.000
_cell.length_c   1.000
_cell.angle_alpha   90.00
_cell.angle_beta   90.00
_cell.angle_gamma   90.00
#
_symmetry.space_group_name_H-M   'P 1'
#
loop_
_entity.id
_entity.type
_entity.pdbx_description
1 polymer ?
#
loop_
_entity_poly.entity_id
_entity_poly.type
_entity_poly.pdbx_seq_one_letter_code
_entity_poly.pdbx_strand_id
1 'polypeptide(L)'
;MSVDHVIMLTVALDGKPYLVEISVLSPFAGILVGMDFVLGQICALAHLVRYLLPVAPDPVIQHCNIRCMNGGSCSDDHCLCQKGYIGTHCGQPVCESGCLNGGRCVAPNRCACTYGFTGPQCER
;
A
#
# COMPACT_ATOMS: atom_id res chain seq x y z
N MET A 1 23.49 30.08 -6.06
CA MET A 1 22.88 29.16 -7.04
C MET A 1 21.57 28.69 -6.42
N SER A 2 20.44 29.33 -6.75
CA SER A 2 19.13 28.97 -6.21
C SER A 2 18.50 27.93 -7.13
N VAL A 3 17.99 26.83 -6.58
CA VAL A 3 17.30 25.78 -7.34
C VAL A 3 15.80 26.09 -7.24
N ASP A 4 15.17 26.58 -8.31
CA ASP A 4 13.78 27.06 -8.24
C ASP A 4 12.74 25.97 -8.51
N HIS A 5 13.04 24.97 -9.37
CA HIS A 5 12.09 23.91 -9.69
C HIS A 5 12.74 22.52 -9.65
N VAL A 6 12.22 21.70 -8.75
CA VAL A 6 12.46 20.24 -8.71
C VAL A 6 11.35 19.59 -9.51
N ILE A 7 11.68 19.03 -10.67
CA ILE A 7 10.73 18.29 -11.49
C ILE A 7 10.88 16.81 -11.17
N MET A 8 9.80 16.18 -10.70
CA MET A 8 9.75 14.74 -10.47
C MET A 8 9.10 14.06 -11.68
N LEU A 9 9.85 13.21 -12.36
CA LEU A 9 9.39 12.44 -13.52
C LEU A 9 9.45 10.95 -13.22
N THR A 10 8.42 10.22 -13.63
CA THR A 10 8.43 8.75 -13.61
C THR A 10 8.86 8.25 -14.98
N VAL A 11 9.94 7.48 -15.03
CA VAL A 11 10.45 6.86 -16.27
C VAL A 11 10.43 5.35 -16.13
N ALA A 12 10.15 4.62 -17.21
CA ALA A 12 10.17 3.16 -17.22
C ALA A 12 11.48 2.67 -17.86
N LEU A 13 12.27 1.88 -17.13
CA LEU A 13 13.47 1.20 -17.65
C LEU A 13 13.32 -0.30 -17.38
N ASP A 14 13.51 -1.14 -18.39
CA ASP A 14 13.37 -2.60 -18.26
C ASP A 14 11.99 -3.05 -17.70
N GLY A 15 10.94 -2.26 -17.97
CA GLY A 15 9.60 -2.50 -17.44
C GLY A 15 9.42 -2.18 -15.95
N LYS A 16 10.42 -1.59 -15.26
CA LYS A 16 10.26 -1.07 -13.90
C LYS A 16 10.13 0.47 -13.90
N PRO A 17 9.22 1.04 -13.09
CA PRO A 17 9.11 2.48 -12.90
C PRO A 17 10.24 2.99 -12.00
N TYR A 18 10.84 4.10 -12.39
CA TYR A 18 11.86 4.83 -11.63
C TYR A 18 11.43 6.27 -11.50
N LEU A 19 11.67 6.87 -10.33
CA LEU A 19 11.38 8.27 -10.09
C LEU A 19 12.69 9.06 -10.18
N VAL A 20 12.70 10.05 -11.05
CA VAL A 20 13.89 10.85 -11.37
C VAL A 20 13.62 12.28 -10.94
N GLU A 21 14.48 12.77 -10.05
CA GLU A 21 14.53 14.18 -9.69
C GLU A 21 15.43 14.92 -10.67
N ILE A 22 14.84 15.84 -11.42
CA ILE A 22 15.57 16.71 -12.33
C ILE A 22 15.64 18.10 -11.70
N SER A 23 16.83 18.47 -11.24
CA SER A 23 17.13 19.81 -10.74
C SER A 23 17.39 20.74 -11.92
N VAL A 24 16.42 21.58 -12.27
CA VAL A 24 16.59 22.58 -13.33
C VAL A 24 17.29 23.79 -12.75
N LEU A 25 18.55 23.98 -13.12
CA LEU A 25 19.30 25.20 -12.80
C LEU A 25 18.88 26.29 -13.79
N SER A 26 17.87 27.09 -13.46
CA SER A 26 17.55 28.31 -14.24
C SER A 26 18.73 29.28 -14.19
N PRO A 27 19.30 29.75 -15.31
CA PRO A 27 20.33 30.78 -15.22
C PRO A 27 19.76 32.22 -15.22
N PHE A 28 18.54 32.49 -15.73
CA PHE A 28 18.06 33.88 -15.88
C PHE A 28 16.54 34.02 -15.81
N ALA A 29 16.02 34.73 -14.81
CA ALA A 29 14.82 35.54 -15.02
C ALA A 29 15.28 36.81 -15.77
N GLY A 30 15.24 36.83 -17.11
CA GLY A 30 15.35 38.11 -17.81
C GLY A 30 15.76 38.15 -19.29
N ILE A 31 16.45 37.16 -19.87
CA ILE A 31 16.97 37.34 -21.25
C ILE A 31 16.92 36.00 -21.97
N LEU A 32 16.03 35.87 -22.97
CA LEU A 32 16.21 35.14 -24.24
C LEU A 32 14.83 35.01 -24.92
N VAL A 33 14.32 36.14 -25.37
CA VAL A 33 13.37 36.19 -26.47
C VAL A 33 14.23 36.07 -27.74
N GLY A 34 14.22 34.90 -28.37
CA GLY A 34 14.70 34.73 -29.74
C GLY A 34 16.13 34.20 -29.95
N MET A 35 16.21 33.27 -30.92
CA MET A 35 17.32 33.04 -31.87
C MET A 35 18.33 31.90 -31.56
N ASP A 36 18.16 30.84 -32.35
CA ASP A 36 19.19 30.03 -33.05
C ASP A 36 20.05 28.99 -32.28
N PHE A 37 19.55 27.75 -32.33
CA PHE A 37 20.26 26.51 -32.00
C PHE A 37 21.45 26.27 -32.94
N VAL A 38 22.68 26.54 -32.48
CA VAL A 38 23.92 26.09 -33.13
C VAL A 38 24.50 24.90 -32.35
N LEU A 39 24.46 23.74 -33.01
CA LEU A 39 25.24 22.49 -32.91
C LEU A 39 26.35 22.28 -31.82
N GLY A 40 26.16 22.69 -30.55
CA GLY A 40 27.21 22.56 -29.51
C GLY A 40 26.80 22.08 -28.12
N GLN A 41 25.51 22.12 -27.76
CA GLN A 41 25.06 21.95 -26.36
C GLN A 41 24.59 20.55 -25.95
N ILE A 42 24.72 19.53 -26.81
CA ILE A 42 24.33 18.15 -26.44
C ILE A 42 25.24 17.53 -25.36
N CYS A 43 26.42 18.10 -25.07
CA CYS A 43 27.33 17.57 -24.05
C CYS A 43 26.99 17.96 -22.60
N ALA A 44 26.06 18.89 -22.35
CA ALA A 44 25.72 19.33 -20.98
C ALA A 44 24.61 18.48 -20.31
N LEU A 45 24.08 17.47 -20.99
CA LEU A 45 22.99 16.62 -20.50
C LEU A 45 23.46 15.41 -19.68
N ALA A 46 24.78 15.19 -19.55
CA ALA A 46 25.33 13.96 -18.97
C ALA A 46 25.62 14.02 -17.45
N HIS A 47 25.46 15.17 -16.78
CA HIS A 47 26.11 15.39 -15.46
C HIS A 47 25.20 15.59 -14.24
N LEU A 48 23.91 15.24 -14.31
CA LEU A 48 22.98 15.42 -13.17
C LEU A 48 22.03 14.24 -12.91
N VAL A 49 22.30 13.04 -13.42
CA VAL A 49 21.59 11.82 -12.99
C VAL A 49 22.16 11.38 -11.63
N ARG A 50 21.77 12.09 -10.56
CA ARG A 50 22.38 11.91 -9.22
C ARG A 50 21.57 11.05 -8.25
N TYR A 51 20.31 10.75 -8.55
CA TYR A 51 19.46 9.93 -7.68
C TYR A 51 18.51 9.05 -8.50
N LEU A 52 19.03 7.92 -8.99
CA LEU A 52 18.18 6.80 -9.42
C LEU A 52 17.74 6.06 -8.16
N LEU A 53 16.73 6.59 -7.48
CA LEU A 53 16.08 5.86 -6.40
C LEU A 53 15.15 4.83 -7.06
N PRO A 54 15.30 3.53 -6.77
CA PRO A 54 14.27 2.59 -7.13
C PRO A 54 12.99 3.05 -6.42
N VAL A 55 11.93 3.28 -7.18
CA VAL A 55 10.59 3.16 -6.60
C VAL A 55 10.57 1.74 -6.08
N ALA A 56 10.59 1.59 -4.76
CA ALA A 56 10.20 0.34 -4.18
C ALA A 56 8.84 0.07 -4.82
N PRO A 57 8.67 -1.02 -5.60
CA PRO A 57 7.34 -1.37 -6.02
C PRO A 57 6.55 -1.38 -4.72
N ASP A 58 5.44 -0.64 -4.68
CA ASP A 58 4.45 -0.81 -3.63
C ASP A 58 4.43 -2.30 -3.34
N PRO A 59 4.65 -2.73 -2.07
CA PRO A 59 4.80 -4.15 -1.78
C PRO A 59 3.71 -4.80 -2.58
N VAL A 60 4.07 -5.69 -3.51
CA VAL A 60 3.09 -6.41 -4.30
C VAL A 60 2.37 -7.24 -3.26
N ILE A 61 1.40 -6.59 -2.60
CA ILE A 61 0.27 -7.17 -1.93
C ILE A 61 -0.18 -8.04 -3.08
N GLN A 62 0.09 -9.35 -2.98
CA GLN A 62 -0.62 -10.31 -3.80
C GLN A 62 -2.03 -9.78 -3.80
N HIS A 63 -2.47 -9.25 -4.95
CA HIS A 63 -3.59 -8.32 -4.98
C HIS A 63 -4.83 -9.18 -4.85
N CYS A 64 -5.01 -9.65 -3.63
CA CYS A 64 -6.24 -10.06 -3.09
C CYS A 64 -6.98 -8.75 -2.97
N ASN A 65 -7.95 -8.56 -3.86
CA ASN A 65 -8.85 -7.43 -3.76
C ASN A 65 -9.56 -7.43 -2.38
N ILE A 66 -9.56 -8.59 -1.71
CA ILE A 66 -10.02 -8.79 -0.35
C ILE A 66 -8.89 -8.89 0.69
N ARG A 67 -9.06 -8.19 1.82
CA ARG A 67 -8.14 -8.29 2.97
C ARG A 67 -8.61 -9.40 3.92
N CYS A 68 -7.82 -10.46 4.07
CA CYS A 68 -8.11 -11.54 5.00
C CYS A 68 -7.68 -11.18 6.42
N MET A 69 -8.58 -11.34 7.39
CA MET A 69 -8.33 -11.09 8.81
C MET A 69 -8.15 -12.41 9.59
N ASN A 70 -7.79 -12.32 10.87
CA ASN A 70 -7.68 -13.45 11.80
C ASN A 70 -6.78 -14.60 11.32
N GLY A 71 -5.71 -14.28 10.57
CA GLY A 71 -4.77 -15.27 10.05
C GLY A 71 -5.28 -16.07 8.85
N GLY A 72 -6.34 -15.59 8.17
CA GLY A 72 -6.77 -16.15 6.89
C GLY A 72 -5.73 -15.95 5.79
N SER A 73 -5.61 -16.92 4.89
CA SER A 73 -4.72 -16.85 3.73
C SER A 73 -5.52 -16.47 2.49
N CYS A 74 -4.98 -15.58 1.64
CA CYS A 74 -5.62 -15.29 0.36
C CYS A 74 -5.26 -16.34 -0.70
N SER A 75 -6.27 -16.80 -1.45
CA SER A 75 -6.11 -17.60 -2.67
C SER A 75 -7.17 -17.16 -3.68
N ASP A 76 -6.77 -16.79 -4.90
CA ASP A 76 -7.69 -16.45 -6.00
C ASP A 76 -8.80 -15.45 -5.63
N ASP A 77 -8.43 -14.31 -5.01
CA ASP A 77 -9.37 -13.29 -4.51
C ASP A 77 -10.39 -13.77 -3.45
N HIS A 78 -10.16 -14.94 -2.88
CA HIS A 78 -10.92 -15.51 -1.78
C HIS A 78 -10.06 -15.71 -0.54
N CYS A 79 -10.64 -15.45 0.63
CA CYS A 79 -9.97 -15.74 1.89
C CYS A 79 -10.25 -17.17 2.34
N LEU A 80 -9.18 -17.95 2.49
CA LEU A 80 -9.19 -19.23 3.17
C LEU A 80 -9.12 -18.97 4.69
N CYS A 81 -10.26 -19.17 5.35
CA CYS A 81 -10.37 -18.90 6.78
C CYS A 81 -9.80 -20.03 7.64
N GLN A 82 -9.18 -19.63 8.74
CA GLN A 82 -8.81 -20.53 9.83
C GLN A 82 -10.07 -21.18 10.44
N LYS A 83 -9.89 -22.37 11.04
CA LYS A 83 -10.99 -23.11 11.68
C LYS A 83 -11.71 -22.22 12.70
N GLY A 84 -13.03 -22.11 12.56
CA GLY A 84 -13.87 -21.29 13.44
C GLY A 84 -13.98 -19.81 13.05
N TYR A 85 -13.52 -19.42 11.86
CA TYR A 85 -13.82 -18.12 11.24
C TYR A 85 -14.52 -18.31 9.90
N ILE A 86 -15.45 -17.41 9.59
CA ILE A 86 -16.22 -17.37 8.35
C ILE A 86 -16.35 -15.95 7.83
N GLY A 87 -17.00 -15.83 6.67
CA GLY A 87 -17.19 -14.58 5.95
C GLY A 87 -16.11 -14.34 4.90
N THR A 88 -16.36 -13.40 4.00
CA THR A 88 -15.49 -13.13 2.84
C THR A 88 -14.08 -12.73 3.26
N HIS A 89 -13.95 -12.04 4.40
CA HIS A 89 -12.69 -11.54 4.95
C HIS A 89 -12.25 -12.28 6.22
N CYS A 90 -12.87 -13.42 6.55
CA CYS A 90 -12.59 -14.19 7.78
C CYS A 90 -12.74 -13.39 9.08
N GLY A 91 -13.62 -12.38 9.09
CA GLY A 91 -13.83 -11.49 10.23
C GLY A 91 -14.86 -11.98 11.22
N GLN A 92 -15.69 -12.95 10.83
CA GLN A 92 -16.80 -13.43 11.65
C GLN A 92 -16.38 -14.72 12.37
N PRO A 93 -16.23 -14.70 13.70
CA PRO A 93 -15.96 -15.91 14.46
C PRO A 93 -17.21 -16.80 14.54
N VAL A 94 -17.00 -18.11 14.57
CA VAL A 94 -18.02 -19.15 14.73
C VAL A 94 -17.91 -19.75 16.12
N CYS A 95 -19.04 -19.82 16.82
CA CYS A 95 -19.17 -20.60 18.05
C CYS A 95 -20.02 -21.83 17.74
N GLU A 96 -19.42 -23.03 17.78
CA GLU A 96 -20.12 -24.30 17.47
C GLU A 96 -21.27 -24.56 18.43
N SER A 97 -21.09 -24.21 19.71
CA SER A 97 -22.10 -24.35 20.75
C SER A 97 -23.06 -23.17 20.85
N GLY A 98 -22.81 -22.08 20.11
CA GLY A 98 -23.49 -20.81 20.29
C GLY A 98 -23.16 -20.12 21.63
N CYS A 99 -23.62 -18.87 21.77
CA CYS A 99 -23.57 -18.11 23.02
C CYS A 99 -24.99 -17.91 23.54
N LEU A 100 -25.21 -18.19 24.82
CA LEU A 100 -26.51 -18.07 25.49
C LEU A 100 -26.69 -16.67 26.10
N ASN A 101 -27.91 -16.39 26.55
CA ASN A 101 -28.26 -15.17 27.31
C ASN A 101 -27.86 -13.85 26.62
N GLY A 102 -27.89 -13.81 25.29
CA GLY A 102 -27.52 -12.65 24.50
C GLY A 102 -26.01 -12.40 24.43
N GLY A 103 -25.17 -13.39 24.77
CA GLY A 103 -23.73 -13.33 24.57
C GLY A 103 -23.36 -13.23 23.09
N ARG A 104 -22.21 -12.60 22.79
CA ARG A 104 -21.70 -12.40 21.42
C ARG A 104 -20.44 -13.21 21.19
N CYS A 105 -20.37 -13.91 20.05
CA CYS A 105 -19.14 -14.56 19.61
C CYS A 105 -18.07 -13.51 19.30
N VAL A 106 -16.97 -13.54 20.06
CA VAL A 106 -15.81 -12.65 19.85
C VAL A 106 -14.59 -13.39 19.31
N ALA A 107 -14.52 -14.71 19.53
CA ALA A 107 -13.51 -15.58 18.94
C ALA A 107 -14.09 -17.00 18.75
N PRO A 108 -13.40 -17.91 18.06
CA PRO A 108 -13.83 -19.29 17.87
C PRO A 108 -14.12 -19.94 19.22
N ASN A 109 -15.35 -20.42 19.41
CA ASN A 109 -15.80 -21.01 20.67
C ASN A 109 -15.57 -20.10 21.91
N ARG A 110 -15.56 -18.77 21.73
CA ARG A 110 -15.41 -17.80 22.81
C ARG A 110 -16.51 -16.76 22.77
N CYS A 111 -17.31 -16.75 23.83
CA CYS A 111 -18.42 -15.82 24.01
C CYS A 111 -18.01 -14.66 24.91
N ALA A 112 -18.41 -13.45 24.52
CA ALA A 112 -18.47 -12.30 25.39
C ALA A 112 -19.87 -12.23 26.00
N CYS A 113 -19.95 -12.35 27.31
CA CYS A 113 -21.20 -12.40 28.04
C CYS A 113 -21.70 -11.02 28.42
N THR A 114 -23.02 -10.86 28.45
CA THR A 114 -23.67 -9.70 29.04
C THR A 114 -23.43 -9.69 30.55
N TYR A 115 -23.45 -8.50 31.15
CA TYR A 115 -23.21 -8.32 32.57
C TYR A 115 -24.10 -9.25 33.43
N GLY A 116 -23.48 -9.99 34.34
CA GLY A 116 -24.16 -10.94 35.22
C GLY A 116 -24.11 -12.40 34.76
N PHE A 117 -23.72 -12.68 33.51
CA PHE A 117 -23.56 -14.04 33.00
C PHE A 117 -22.09 -14.46 32.92
N THR A 118 -21.82 -15.73 33.18
CA THR A 118 -20.49 -16.32 33.29
C THR A 118 -20.44 -17.70 32.61
N GLY A 119 -19.23 -18.24 32.47
CA GLY A 119 -18.98 -19.52 31.79
C GLY A 119 -18.64 -19.36 30.31
N PRO A 120 -18.18 -20.45 29.66
CA PRO A 120 -17.67 -20.42 28.29
C PRO A 120 -18.72 -20.04 27.25
N GLN A 121 -20.00 -20.33 27.54
CA GLN A 121 -21.15 -20.06 26.67
C GLN A 121 -22.11 -19.03 27.27
N CYS A 122 -21.73 -18.33 28.34
CA CYS A 122 -22.60 -17.42 29.08
C CYS A 122 -23.85 -18.11 29.65
N GLU A 123 -23.67 -19.33 30.12
CA GLU A 123 -24.75 -20.23 30.55
C GLU A 123 -25.09 -20.11 32.06
N ARG A 124 -24.20 -19.49 32.84
CA ARG A 124 -24.30 -19.40 34.31
C ARG A 124 -24.54 -17.98 34.79
#